data_AF-A0A957T6U3-F1
#
_entry.id   AF-A0A957T6U3-F1
#
_cell.length_a   1.000
_cell.length_b   1.000
_cell.length_c   1.000
_cell.angle_alpha   90.00
_cell.angle_beta   90.00
_cell.angle_gamma   90.00
#
_symmetry.space_group_name_H-M   'P 1'
#
loop_
_entity.id
_entity.type
_entity.pdbx_description
1 polymer ?
#
loop_
_entity_poly.entity_id
_entity_poly.type
_entity_poly.pdbx_seq_one_letter_code
_entity_poly.pdbx_strand_id
1 'polypeptide(L)'
;WHQLDMNEFLHARADTQGYPAEGMAYQISHRIQRTQVRPYEPTAGEPQSRPLRIFTVDPSLPKYQGAVATVHVPYEPLQPGPTGRLFETCEASPRTSQADLDDPMVLLRNGYSPSPSQVEFHKQMVYAVCSLTYAKFQRALGRFVGWGFERTGDNDCPAKLRLRPHCREDRNAFYDRTEGSLNFGYYTPNAEETSDRNVPGATVFTCLSHDVIAHEMTHALLDGLRSSFAVVSHPDVAAFHESFADLVAIFQRFSYPDVVRAAMSEARGNLAEAELLTDIARQFGNTVGLGGALRTTVDKSDPPRRYEQVSNEPHELSTILTTAVFEAFQTIFKRKAKQYVRLATGGSGVLPPGHMPGELLDILTSEVSKLANQFLNICIRAIDYCPPVDIELGEFLRAVITADYELVPEDPWGYREAWIDAFRRRGIFPSGVDFMAEDALLWRPPRIPLPGAPALDFAHLAFHRSPAQPADRKELRRQACALGWYVTRSPECLAAFGLVSSQNPAVSSQQVTIPEVQSIRSAQRIGPDGQIVYDLVAEVTQRRLISGNDAIPGYEFYGGSTVIIDAEGMIRYVIVKNIDSIRRQKRQMNFLRTEYGCRFWEAGKPGFLKPRLGFFGHGSAAIVAEGSP
;
A
#
# COMPACT_ATOMS: atom_id res chain seq x y z
N TRP A 1 11.15 37.79 6.13
CA TRP A 1 10.94 36.34 6.37
C TRP A 1 12.18 35.66 6.96
N HIS A 2 13.38 35.89 6.42
CA HIS A 2 14.65 35.28 6.88
C HIS A 2 15.15 35.65 8.29
N GLN A 3 14.41 36.47 9.05
CA GLN A 3 14.77 36.89 10.42
C GLN A 3 13.90 36.24 11.50
N LEU A 4 12.84 35.50 11.14
CA LEU A 4 12.02 34.81 12.13
C LEU A 4 12.73 33.52 12.56
N ASP A 5 12.95 33.33 13.87
CA ASP A 5 13.39 32.04 14.42
C ASP A 5 12.20 31.08 14.56
N MET A 6 12.44 29.76 14.62
CA MET A 6 11.37 28.78 14.84
C MET A 6 10.63 28.99 16.16
N ASN A 7 11.32 29.53 17.16
CA ASN A 7 10.71 29.94 18.42
C ASN A 7 9.73 31.11 18.25
N GLU A 8 9.97 32.01 17.28
CA GLU A 8 9.04 33.12 16.98
C GLU A 8 7.81 32.62 16.21
N PHE A 9 7.96 31.58 15.37
CA PHE A 9 6.82 30.90 14.74
C PHE A 9 5.92 30.20 15.75
N LEU A 10 6.49 29.59 16.81
CA LEU A 10 5.72 28.97 17.91
C LEU A 10 4.75 29.97 18.57
N HIS A 11 5.14 31.25 18.64
CA HIS A 11 4.33 32.31 19.23
C HIS A 11 3.39 33.01 18.23
N ALA A 12 3.54 32.76 16.92
CA ALA A 12 2.66 33.30 15.89
C ALA A 12 1.29 32.59 15.94
N ARG A 13 0.31 33.21 16.63
CA ARG A 13 -1.07 32.72 16.68
C ARG A 13 -1.77 32.93 15.33
N ALA A 14 -2.23 31.84 14.72
CA ALA A 14 -2.97 31.85 13.46
C ALA A 14 -4.30 32.61 13.48
N ASP A 15 -4.86 32.87 14.67
CA ASP A 15 -6.23 33.38 14.81
C ASP A 15 -6.43 34.84 14.33
N THR A 16 -5.37 35.58 13.95
CA THR A 16 -5.52 36.99 13.51
C THR A 16 -4.71 37.45 12.28
N GLN A 17 -3.64 36.78 11.85
CA GLN A 17 -2.77 37.26 10.75
C GLN A 17 -2.34 36.21 9.69
N GLY A 18 -2.76 34.95 9.81
CA GLY A 18 -2.27 33.86 8.94
C GLY A 18 -0.83 33.42 9.28
N TYR A 19 -0.36 32.31 8.70
CA TYR A 19 1.00 31.82 8.96
C TYR A 19 2.03 32.50 8.05
N PRO A 20 3.25 32.77 8.54
CA PRO A 20 4.29 33.46 7.76
C PRO A 20 4.56 32.81 6.40
N ALA A 21 4.53 33.61 5.34
CA ALA A 21 4.84 33.24 3.95
C ALA A 21 3.92 32.18 3.28
N GLU A 22 2.81 31.79 3.92
CA GLU A 22 1.79 30.96 3.27
C GLU A 22 1.17 31.72 2.08
N GLY A 23 1.03 31.04 0.94
CA GLY A 23 0.55 31.61 -0.32
C GLY A 23 1.59 32.44 -1.09
N MET A 24 2.75 32.72 -0.49
CA MET A 24 3.86 33.44 -1.12
C MET A 24 5.07 32.54 -1.39
N ALA A 25 5.54 31.81 -0.37
CA ALA A 25 6.71 30.94 -0.45
C ALA A 25 6.34 29.45 -0.50
N TYR A 26 5.25 29.07 0.16
CA TYR A 26 4.71 27.70 0.15
C TYR A 26 3.17 27.74 0.22
N GLN A 27 2.52 26.62 -0.09
CA GLN A 27 1.08 26.43 0.11
C GLN A 27 0.77 25.12 0.84
N ILE A 28 -0.43 25.04 1.41
CA ILE A 28 -0.92 23.85 2.12
C ILE A 28 -1.92 23.13 1.24
N SER A 29 -1.68 21.85 0.96
CA SER A 29 -2.58 21.02 0.19
C SER A 29 -3.96 20.94 0.83
N HIS A 30 -5.00 20.95 0.00
CA HIS A 30 -6.37 20.67 0.44
C HIS A 30 -6.48 19.34 1.21
N ARG A 31 -5.61 18.34 0.96
CA ARG A 31 -5.58 17.06 1.71
C ARG A 31 -5.44 17.24 3.22
N ILE A 32 -4.66 18.24 3.66
CA ILE A 32 -4.47 18.56 5.07
C ILE A 32 -5.71 19.23 5.65
N GLN A 33 -6.43 19.97 4.81
CA GLN A 33 -7.63 20.68 5.20
C GLN A 33 -8.85 19.75 5.28
N ARG A 34 -8.81 18.53 4.72
CA ARG A 34 -9.92 17.57 4.74
C ARG A 34 -10.27 17.12 6.17
N THR A 35 -11.56 16.85 6.39
CA THR A 35 -12.00 16.12 7.59
C THR A 35 -11.47 14.68 7.51
N GLN A 36 -10.64 14.31 8.48
CA GLN A 36 -10.04 12.98 8.51
C GLN A 36 -11.09 11.93 8.90
N VAL A 37 -11.14 10.85 8.12
CA VAL A 37 -11.91 9.66 8.48
C VAL A 37 -11.26 9.02 9.71
N ARG A 38 -12.07 8.69 10.72
CA ARG A 38 -11.63 8.03 11.94
C ARG A 38 -12.41 6.72 12.08
N PRO A 39 -11.74 5.58 12.32
CA PRO A 39 -12.39 4.36 12.74
C PRO A 39 -13.25 4.62 13.98
N TYR A 40 -14.28 3.80 14.16
CA TYR A 40 -15.03 3.80 15.41
C TYR A 40 -14.13 3.34 16.57
N GLU A 41 -14.22 4.03 17.71
CA GLU A 41 -13.54 3.64 18.94
C GLU A 41 -14.60 3.13 19.93
N PRO A 42 -14.63 1.81 20.22
CA PRO A 42 -15.60 1.24 21.15
C PRO A 42 -15.53 1.87 22.54
N THR A 43 -16.70 2.13 23.13
CA THR A 43 -16.85 2.63 24.49
C THR A 43 -16.71 1.52 25.53
N ALA A 44 -16.56 1.91 26.81
CA ALA A 44 -16.49 0.97 27.91
C ALA A 44 -17.81 0.18 28.04
N GLY A 45 -17.79 -1.10 27.64
CA GLY A 45 -18.95 -1.99 27.63
C GLY A 45 -19.27 -2.58 26.26
N GLU A 46 -18.75 -1.98 25.19
CA GLU A 46 -18.86 -2.51 23.83
C GLU A 46 -17.75 -3.54 23.54
N PRO A 47 -18.03 -4.55 22.69
CA PRO A 47 -17.02 -5.51 22.30
C PRO A 47 -15.92 -4.82 21.48
N GLN A 48 -14.70 -5.35 21.56
CA GLN A 48 -13.58 -4.85 20.76
C GLN A 48 -13.67 -5.29 19.28
N SER A 49 -14.35 -6.40 19.02
CA SER A 49 -14.46 -6.99 17.69
C SER A 49 -15.76 -7.75 17.50
N ARG A 50 -16.20 -7.88 16.24
CA ARG A 50 -17.28 -8.74 15.78
C ARG A 50 -16.74 -9.95 15.02
N PRO A 51 -17.13 -11.18 15.37
CA PRO A 51 -16.80 -12.36 14.58
C PRO A 51 -17.66 -12.41 13.30
N LEU A 52 -17.01 -12.55 12.15
CA LEU A 52 -17.66 -12.73 10.84
C LEU A 52 -17.02 -13.92 10.11
N ARG A 53 -17.80 -14.62 9.30
CA ARG A 53 -17.28 -15.71 8.45
C ARG A 53 -16.92 -15.17 7.07
N ILE A 54 -15.83 -15.66 6.49
CA ILE A 54 -15.35 -15.29 5.15
C ILE A 54 -14.89 -16.53 4.37
N PHE A 55 -14.74 -16.41 3.05
CA PHE A 55 -13.87 -17.31 2.30
C PHE A 55 -12.41 -16.89 2.48
N THR A 56 -11.52 -17.85 2.72
CA THR A 56 -10.09 -17.58 3.00
C THR A 56 -9.24 -17.37 1.75
N VAL A 57 -9.69 -17.93 0.62
CA VAL A 57 -9.09 -17.74 -0.70
C VAL A 57 -10.22 -17.40 -1.67
N ASP A 58 -11.04 -18.39 -2.02
CA ASP A 58 -12.19 -18.24 -2.90
C ASP A 58 -13.18 -19.42 -2.68
N PRO A 59 -14.40 -19.36 -3.26
CA PRO A 59 -15.40 -20.43 -3.14
C PRO A 59 -14.99 -21.82 -3.66
N SER A 60 -13.95 -21.92 -4.49
CA SER A 60 -13.53 -23.21 -5.09
C SER A 60 -12.69 -24.06 -4.13
N LEU A 61 -12.23 -23.49 -3.01
CA LEU A 61 -11.44 -24.21 -2.03
C LEU A 61 -12.31 -25.21 -1.22
N PRO A 62 -11.87 -26.45 -1.01
CA PRO A 62 -12.58 -27.42 -0.17
C PRO A 62 -12.58 -27.03 1.32
N LYS A 63 -13.68 -27.33 2.03
CA LYS A 63 -13.83 -27.04 3.47
C LYS A 63 -12.70 -27.61 4.34
N TYR A 64 -12.22 -28.82 4.04
CA TYR A 64 -11.14 -29.45 4.81
C TYR A 64 -9.76 -28.80 4.59
N GLN A 65 -9.61 -27.97 3.54
CA GLN A 65 -8.41 -27.16 3.29
C GLN A 65 -8.55 -25.74 3.86
N GLY A 66 -9.51 -25.51 4.76
CA GLY A 66 -9.68 -24.22 5.43
C GLY A 66 -10.39 -23.16 4.57
N ALA A 67 -11.29 -23.56 3.66
CA ALA A 67 -12.02 -22.63 2.78
C ALA A 67 -12.79 -21.52 3.50
N VAL A 68 -13.15 -21.74 4.77
CA VAL A 68 -13.90 -20.79 5.58
C VAL A 68 -13.11 -20.50 6.85
N ALA A 69 -13.01 -19.22 7.20
CA ALA A 69 -12.49 -18.79 8.49
C ALA A 69 -13.49 -17.86 9.19
N THR A 70 -13.48 -17.89 10.52
CA THR A 70 -14.09 -16.85 11.34
C THR A 70 -13.03 -15.81 11.68
N VAL A 71 -13.27 -14.58 11.27
CA VAL A 71 -12.39 -13.43 11.49
C VAL A 71 -12.99 -12.44 12.47
N HIS A 72 -12.13 -11.75 13.21
CA HIS A 72 -12.52 -10.75 14.19
C HIS A 72 -12.33 -9.35 13.60
N VAL A 73 -13.42 -8.77 13.10
CA VAL A 73 -13.43 -7.41 12.53
C VAL A 73 -13.56 -6.40 13.67
N PRO A 74 -12.80 -5.28 13.68
CA PRO A 74 -12.97 -4.23 14.68
C PRO A 74 -14.43 -3.82 14.80
N TYR A 75 -14.94 -3.76 16.04
CA TYR A 75 -16.36 -3.50 16.25
C TYR A 75 -16.70 -2.05 15.92
N GLU A 76 -17.81 -1.88 15.21
CA GLU A 76 -18.55 -0.63 15.12
C GLU A 76 -20.05 -0.93 14.96
N PRO A 77 -20.94 -0.02 15.40
CA PRO A 77 -22.36 -0.12 15.09
C PRO A 77 -22.58 0.10 13.58
N LEU A 78 -23.38 -0.77 12.95
CA LEU A 78 -23.58 -0.78 11.50
C LEU A 78 -25.04 -0.61 11.10
N GLN A 79 -25.27 0.16 10.05
CA GLN A 79 -26.55 0.15 9.34
C GLN A 79 -26.60 -1.00 8.32
N PRO A 80 -27.80 -1.54 7.98
CA PRO A 80 -27.95 -2.56 6.95
C PRO A 80 -27.35 -2.15 5.61
N GLY A 81 -26.80 -3.11 4.87
CA GLY A 81 -25.91 -2.83 3.75
C GLY A 81 -24.60 -2.28 4.31
N PRO A 82 -23.82 -3.13 5.01
CA PRO A 82 -23.02 -2.76 6.17
C PRO A 82 -22.32 -1.42 5.95
N THR A 83 -22.82 -0.42 6.67
CA THR A 83 -22.39 0.96 6.57
C THR A 83 -21.93 1.44 7.93
N GLY A 84 -20.63 1.74 8.02
CA GLY A 84 -19.93 2.16 9.22
C GLY A 84 -19.28 3.53 9.06
N ARG A 85 -18.16 3.74 9.77
CA ARG A 85 -17.35 4.97 9.71
C ARG A 85 -16.43 5.00 8.49
N LEU A 86 -15.84 3.87 8.15
CA LEU A 86 -14.84 3.76 7.08
C LEU A 86 -15.48 3.39 5.74
N PHE A 87 -16.48 2.51 5.78
CA PHE A 87 -17.04 1.85 4.59
C PHE A 87 -18.56 2.03 4.50
N GLU A 88 -19.06 2.07 3.27
CA GLU A 88 -20.48 1.92 2.95
C GLU A 88 -20.62 0.86 1.85
N THR A 89 -21.39 -0.20 2.10
CA THR A 89 -21.59 -1.26 1.11
C THR A 89 -22.80 -0.93 0.26
N CYS A 90 -22.57 -0.51 -0.97
CA CYS A 90 -23.58 -0.03 -1.91
C CYS A 90 -23.90 -1.07 -2.99
N GLU A 91 -25.12 -1.01 -3.50
CA GLU A 91 -25.59 -1.85 -4.61
C GLU A 91 -26.01 -0.96 -5.79
N ALA A 92 -25.99 -1.55 -6.99
CA ALA A 92 -26.54 -0.89 -8.18
C ALA A 92 -28.09 -0.91 -8.19
N SER A 93 -28.73 -1.87 -7.50
CA SER A 93 -30.18 -2.04 -7.50
C SER A 93 -30.79 -2.05 -6.07
N PRO A 94 -31.81 -1.21 -5.79
CA PRO A 94 -32.49 -1.17 -4.48
C PRO A 94 -33.27 -2.43 -4.11
N ARG A 95 -33.43 -3.39 -5.05
CA ARG A 95 -34.22 -4.62 -4.85
C ARG A 95 -33.43 -5.78 -4.25
N THR A 96 -32.12 -5.60 -4.04
CA THR A 96 -31.25 -6.62 -3.43
C THR A 96 -31.39 -6.60 -1.91
N SER A 97 -31.39 -7.79 -1.28
CA SER A 97 -31.47 -7.91 0.17
C SER A 97 -30.30 -7.20 0.85
N GLN A 98 -30.58 -6.48 1.93
CA GLN A 98 -29.55 -5.78 2.71
C GLN A 98 -29.00 -6.72 3.77
N ALA A 99 -27.67 -6.79 3.88
CA ALA A 99 -27.02 -7.52 4.96
C ALA A 99 -27.07 -6.66 6.23
N ASP A 100 -27.71 -7.16 7.28
CA ASP A 100 -27.72 -6.54 8.61
C ASP A 100 -26.78 -7.33 9.53
N LEU A 101 -25.61 -6.76 9.81
CA LEU A 101 -24.60 -7.39 10.66
C LEU A 101 -24.82 -7.08 12.15
N ASP A 102 -25.79 -6.22 12.50
CA ASP A 102 -26.19 -5.90 13.88
C ASP A 102 -27.45 -6.68 14.31
N ASP A 103 -28.10 -7.39 13.38
CA ASP A 103 -29.21 -8.29 13.68
C ASP A 103 -28.79 -9.36 14.73
N PRO A 104 -29.53 -9.53 15.84
CA PRO A 104 -29.16 -10.47 16.89
C PRO A 104 -29.00 -11.92 16.42
N MET A 105 -29.81 -12.37 15.46
CA MET A 105 -29.72 -13.74 14.93
C MET A 105 -28.50 -13.91 14.02
N VAL A 106 -28.11 -12.86 13.30
CA VAL A 106 -26.88 -12.84 12.50
C VAL A 106 -25.65 -12.84 13.42
N LEU A 107 -25.65 -12.03 14.49
CA LEU A 107 -24.57 -11.98 15.48
C LEU A 107 -24.36 -13.32 16.19
N LEU A 108 -25.44 -13.98 16.65
CA LEU A 108 -25.38 -15.31 17.28
C LEU A 108 -24.76 -16.39 16.37
N ARG A 109 -24.74 -16.17 15.05
CA ARG A 109 -24.20 -17.10 14.05
C ARG A 109 -22.80 -16.72 13.56
N ASN A 110 -22.17 -15.71 14.15
CA ASN A 110 -20.92 -15.12 13.67
C ASN A 110 -21.05 -14.63 12.22
N GLY A 111 -22.15 -13.94 11.91
CA GLY A 111 -22.48 -13.46 10.58
C GLY A 111 -23.23 -14.47 9.70
N TYR A 112 -23.48 -14.08 8.47
CA TYR A 112 -24.05 -14.91 7.41
C TYR A 112 -23.16 -16.11 7.10
N SER A 113 -23.80 -17.23 6.72
CA SER A 113 -23.08 -18.45 6.34
C SER A 113 -22.42 -18.26 4.97
N PRO A 114 -21.15 -18.66 4.80
CA PRO A 114 -20.49 -18.59 3.50
C PRO A 114 -21.26 -19.30 2.41
N SER A 115 -21.63 -18.55 1.37
CA SER A 115 -22.43 -19.04 0.26
C SER A 115 -22.21 -18.17 -0.98
N PRO A 116 -21.88 -18.75 -2.14
CA PRO A 116 -21.81 -18.02 -3.42
C PRO A 116 -23.18 -17.59 -3.97
N SER A 117 -24.28 -18.09 -3.39
CA SER A 117 -25.65 -17.79 -3.81
C SER A 117 -26.37 -16.78 -2.92
N GLN A 118 -25.76 -16.35 -1.80
CA GLN A 118 -26.38 -15.41 -0.87
C GLN A 118 -25.72 -14.03 -0.99
N VAL A 119 -26.47 -13.06 -1.50
CA VAL A 119 -26.02 -11.67 -1.70
C VAL A 119 -25.62 -11.02 -0.37
N GLU A 120 -26.29 -11.36 0.73
CA GLU A 120 -25.97 -10.86 2.08
C GLU A 120 -24.56 -11.28 2.50
N PHE A 121 -24.18 -12.52 2.18
CA PHE A 121 -22.82 -13.01 2.44
C PHE A 121 -21.78 -12.29 1.57
N HIS A 122 -22.09 -11.95 0.32
CA HIS A 122 -21.16 -11.20 -0.54
C HIS A 122 -20.83 -9.84 0.08
N LYS A 123 -21.84 -9.14 0.62
CA LYS A 123 -21.66 -7.88 1.34
C LYS A 123 -20.81 -8.05 2.60
N GLN A 124 -21.06 -9.10 3.38
CA GLN A 124 -20.25 -9.44 4.56
C GLN A 124 -18.79 -9.72 4.18
N MET A 125 -18.57 -10.50 3.12
CA MET A 125 -17.24 -10.87 2.63
C MET A 125 -16.40 -9.63 2.30
N VAL A 126 -16.93 -8.75 1.45
CA VAL A 126 -16.23 -7.53 1.04
C VAL A 126 -15.97 -6.61 2.23
N TYR A 127 -16.98 -6.35 3.08
CA TYR A 127 -16.84 -5.50 4.26
C TYR A 127 -15.80 -6.05 5.24
N ALA A 128 -15.83 -7.35 5.53
CA ALA A 128 -14.91 -7.99 6.47
C ALA A 128 -13.46 -7.92 5.98
N VAL A 129 -13.19 -8.31 4.74
CA VAL A 129 -11.82 -8.30 4.19
C VAL A 129 -11.28 -6.86 4.08
N CYS A 130 -12.09 -5.90 3.63
CA CYS A 130 -11.68 -4.48 3.61
C CYS A 130 -11.30 -3.96 5.00
N SER A 131 -12.10 -4.31 6.01
CA SER A 131 -11.86 -3.90 7.40
C SER A 131 -10.60 -4.52 7.99
N LEU A 132 -10.34 -5.80 7.71
CA LEU A 132 -9.10 -6.47 8.12
C LEU A 132 -7.87 -5.85 7.45
N THR A 133 -7.95 -5.57 6.15
CA THR A 133 -6.86 -4.92 5.41
C THR A 133 -6.57 -3.54 5.96
N TYR A 134 -7.59 -2.72 6.20
CA TYR A 134 -7.42 -1.41 6.84
C TYR A 134 -6.75 -1.54 8.22
N ALA A 135 -7.22 -2.47 9.07
CA ALA A 135 -6.68 -2.69 10.41
C ALA A 135 -5.20 -3.11 10.39
N LYS A 136 -4.76 -3.88 9.39
CA LYS A 136 -3.34 -4.24 9.19
C LYS A 136 -2.49 -3.01 8.90
N PHE A 137 -2.93 -2.13 8.00
CA PHE A 137 -2.23 -0.89 7.70
C PHE A 137 -2.17 0.05 8.91
N GLN A 138 -3.30 0.23 9.60
CA GLN A 138 -3.38 1.04 10.81
C GLN A 138 -2.40 0.54 11.87
N ARG A 139 -2.33 -0.77 12.10
CA ARG A 139 -1.41 -1.37 13.08
C ARG A 139 0.05 -1.24 12.66
N ALA A 140 0.37 -1.44 11.39
CA ALA A 140 1.75 -1.39 10.90
C ALA A 140 2.33 0.03 10.95
N LEU A 141 1.52 1.04 10.60
CA LEU A 141 1.91 2.46 10.57
C LEU A 141 1.72 3.18 11.92
N GLY A 142 0.87 2.62 12.79
CA GLY A 142 0.51 3.23 14.09
C GLY A 142 -0.34 4.48 13.98
N ARG A 143 -1.12 4.62 12.91
CA ARG A 143 -1.98 5.79 12.65
C ARG A 143 -3.17 5.43 11.79
N PHE A 144 -4.19 6.29 11.80
CA PHE A 144 -5.31 6.14 10.87
C PHE A 144 -4.89 6.49 9.45
N VAL A 145 -5.44 5.73 8.49
CA VAL A 145 -5.27 5.97 7.06
C VAL A 145 -6.50 6.70 6.55
N GLY A 146 -6.31 7.89 5.97
CA GLY A 146 -7.38 8.62 5.28
C GLY A 146 -7.51 8.19 3.82
N TRP A 147 -8.56 8.62 3.14
CA TRP A 147 -8.78 8.32 1.72
C TRP A 147 -8.16 9.37 0.78
N GLY A 148 -7.80 8.95 -0.44
CA GLY A 148 -7.21 9.83 -1.46
C GLY A 148 -8.23 10.69 -2.23
N PHE A 149 -9.53 10.42 -2.03
CA PHE A 149 -10.66 11.09 -2.68
C PHE A 149 -11.46 11.98 -1.72
N GLU A 150 -12.35 12.79 -2.29
CA GLU A 150 -13.36 13.59 -1.57
C GLU A 150 -14.73 13.30 -2.15
N ARG A 151 -15.77 13.44 -1.33
CA ARG A 151 -17.15 13.52 -1.80
C ARG A 151 -17.75 14.84 -1.32
N THR A 152 -17.98 15.75 -2.25
CA THR A 152 -18.62 17.05 -2.00
C THR A 152 -20.09 16.81 -1.67
N GLY A 153 -20.51 17.10 -0.44
CA GLY A 153 -21.91 16.95 -0.04
C GLY A 153 -22.16 17.20 1.45
N ASP A 154 -21.26 16.74 2.32
CA ASP A 154 -21.34 16.96 3.77
C ASP A 154 -20.01 17.51 4.27
N ASN A 155 -19.91 18.82 4.46
CA ASN A 155 -18.69 19.44 5.00
C ASN A 155 -18.33 18.94 6.41
N ASP A 156 -19.27 18.27 7.09
CA ASP A 156 -19.11 17.76 8.46
C ASP A 156 -18.99 16.22 8.56
N CYS A 157 -19.22 15.47 7.47
CA CYS A 157 -19.08 13.99 7.48
C CYS A 157 -17.85 13.54 6.68
N PRO A 158 -16.93 12.74 7.28
CA PRO A 158 -15.81 12.19 6.55
C PRO A 158 -16.29 11.25 5.43
N ALA A 159 -15.63 11.31 4.28
CA ALA A 159 -15.94 10.43 3.15
C ALA A 159 -15.71 8.96 3.54
N LYS A 160 -16.65 8.08 3.17
CA LYS A 160 -16.52 6.62 3.31
C LYS A 160 -15.96 6.02 2.01
N LEU A 161 -15.39 4.83 2.03
CA LEU A 161 -15.12 4.08 0.79
C LEU A 161 -16.36 3.25 0.44
N ARG A 162 -16.84 3.38 -0.80
CA ARG A 162 -17.97 2.59 -1.31
C ARG A 162 -17.50 1.20 -1.69
N LEU A 163 -18.18 0.18 -1.21
CA LEU A 163 -17.93 -1.20 -1.58
C LEU A 163 -19.08 -1.67 -2.47
N ARG A 164 -18.81 -2.04 -3.72
CA ARG A 164 -19.83 -2.47 -4.70
C ARG A 164 -19.60 -3.91 -5.13
N PRO A 165 -20.13 -4.91 -4.40
CA PRO A 165 -19.89 -6.33 -4.68
C PRO A 165 -20.44 -6.80 -6.04
N HIS A 166 -21.43 -6.08 -6.60
CA HIS A 166 -22.12 -6.42 -7.86
C HIS A 166 -22.14 -5.22 -8.80
N CYS A 167 -20.97 -4.65 -9.09
CA CYS A 167 -20.88 -3.37 -9.81
C CYS A 167 -21.34 -3.47 -11.27
N ARG A 168 -20.89 -4.51 -11.99
CA ARG A 168 -21.20 -4.71 -13.42
C ARG A 168 -20.92 -6.15 -13.84
N GLU A 169 -21.51 -6.56 -14.95
CA GLU A 169 -21.13 -7.81 -15.61
C GLU A 169 -19.80 -7.61 -16.36
N ASP A 170 -18.71 -8.04 -15.74
CA ASP A 170 -17.34 -7.81 -16.22
C ASP A 170 -16.38 -8.82 -15.55
N ARG A 171 -15.35 -9.23 -16.27
CA ARG A 171 -14.26 -10.10 -15.80
C ARG A 171 -13.18 -9.25 -15.11
N ASN A 172 -13.57 -8.37 -14.18
CA ASN A 172 -12.62 -7.48 -13.53
C ASN A 172 -13.08 -6.99 -12.14
N ALA A 173 -12.14 -6.51 -11.35
CA ALA A 173 -12.38 -5.70 -10.16
C ALA A 173 -11.43 -4.50 -10.18
N PHE A 174 -11.83 -3.36 -9.63
CA PHE A 174 -10.99 -2.17 -9.63
C PHE A 174 -11.36 -1.15 -8.54
N TYR A 175 -10.36 -0.44 -8.02
CA TYR A 175 -10.52 0.81 -7.28
C TYR A 175 -10.74 2.00 -8.22
N ASP A 176 -11.81 2.76 -7.98
CA ASP A 176 -12.08 4.04 -8.63
C ASP A 176 -11.92 5.19 -7.62
N ARG A 177 -10.87 5.99 -7.83
CA ARG A 177 -10.57 7.18 -7.04
C ARG A 177 -11.63 8.28 -7.21
N THR A 178 -12.21 8.43 -8.39
CA THR A 178 -13.15 9.52 -8.69
C THR A 178 -14.44 9.35 -7.89
N GLU A 179 -14.96 8.12 -7.87
CA GLU A 179 -16.16 7.80 -7.11
C GLU A 179 -15.91 7.40 -5.66
N GLY A 180 -14.64 7.15 -5.31
CA GLY A 180 -14.24 6.61 -4.01
C GLY A 180 -14.85 5.24 -3.76
N SER A 181 -14.68 4.32 -4.72
CA SER A 181 -15.36 3.02 -4.72
C SER A 181 -14.44 1.86 -5.09
N LEU A 182 -14.67 0.71 -4.47
CA LEU A 182 -14.21 -0.60 -4.94
C LEU A 182 -15.33 -1.24 -5.75
N ASN A 183 -15.05 -1.58 -7.00
CA ASN A 183 -16.03 -2.08 -7.96
C ASN A 183 -15.69 -3.53 -8.30
N PHE A 184 -16.57 -4.45 -7.95
CA PHE A 184 -16.37 -5.88 -8.21
C PHE A 184 -17.32 -6.33 -9.32
N GLY A 185 -16.74 -6.91 -10.38
CA GLY A 185 -17.48 -7.50 -11.48
C GLY A 185 -17.95 -8.92 -11.18
N TYR A 186 -18.92 -9.38 -11.97
CA TYR A 186 -19.36 -10.76 -12.03
C TYR A 186 -19.50 -11.20 -13.47
N TYR A 187 -19.33 -12.50 -13.75
CA TYR A 187 -19.41 -13.02 -15.12
C TYR A 187 -19.73 -14.51 -15.10
N THR A 188 -20.24 -15.01 -16.23
CA THR A 188 -20.43 -16.45 -16.44
C THR A 188 -19.33 -16.95 -17.38
N PRO A 189 -18.41 -17.82 -16.92
CA PRO A 189 -17.36 -18.37 -17.77
C PRO A 189 -17.94 -19.32 -18.83
N ASN A 190 -17.28 -19.41 -19.99
CA ASN A 190 -17.68 -20.33 -21.04
C ASN A 190 -17.38 -21.78 -20.62
N ALA A 191 -18.17 -22.74 -21.10
CA ALA A 191 -18.02 -24.16 -20.74
C ALA A 191 -16.65 -24.76 -21.12
N GLU A 192 -15.97 -24.17 -22.10
CA GLU A 192 -14.61 -24.56 -22.54
C GLU A 192 -13.50 -23.96 -21.65
N GLU A 193 -13.81 -22.90 -20.88
CA GLU A 193 -12.86 -22.20 -20.00
C GLU A 193 -12.88 -22.74 -18.55
N THR A 194 -13.80 -23.64 -18.21
CA THR A 194 -13.96 -24.16 -16.84
C THR A 194 -13.09 -25.40 -16.58
N SER A 195 -12.05 -25.26 -15.74
CA SER A 195 -11.31 -26.39 -15.16
C SER A 195 -11.98 -26.94 -13.88
N ASP A 196 -11.89 -28.27 -13.68
CA ASP A 196 -12.20 -29.21 -12.58
C ASP A 196 -12.99 -28.83 -11.29
N ARG A 197 -13.06 -27.56 -10.86
CA ARG A 197 -13.70 -27.17 -9.58
C ARG A 197 -14.84 -26.15 -9.71
N ASN A 198 -15.10 -25.60 -10.89
CA ASN A 198 -16.22 -24.70 -11.13
C ASN A 198 -17.33 -25.41 -11.89
N VAL A 199 -18.58 -25.18 -11.48
CA VAL A 199 -19.75 -25.69 -12.22
C VAL A 199 -19.83 -24.94 -13.56
N PRO A 200 -19.84 -25.64 -14.71
CA PRO A 200 -20.01 -25.00 -16.01
C PRO A 200 -21.26 -24.12 -16.05
N GLY A 201 -21.11 -22.86 -16.48
CA GLY A 201 -22.21 -21.90 -16.53
C GLY A 201 -22.60 -21.26 -15.19
N ALA A 202 -21.87 -21.51 -14.09
CA ALA A 202 -22.09 -20.79 -12.84
C ALA A 202 -21.43 -19.41 -12.86
N THR A 203 -22.16 -18.39 -12.39
CA THR A 203 -21.62 -17.04 -12.25
C THR A 203 -20.51 -16.99 -11.21
N VAL A 204 -19.37 -16.44 -11.61
CA VAL A 204 -18.23 -16.12 -10.75
C VAL A 204 -18.37 -14.67 -10.29
N PHE A 205 -18.18 -14.45 -8.99
CA PHE A 205 -18.20 -13.13 -8.38
C PHE A 205 -16.81 -12.78 -7.86
N THR A 206 -16.20 -11.73 -8.40
CA THR A 206 -14.86 -11.29 -7.96
C THR A 206 -14.85 -10.83 -6.50
N CYS A 207 -16.01 -10.38 -5.98
CA CYS A 207 -16.20 -10.00 -4.59
C CYS A 207 -16.18 -11.18 -3.57
N LEU A 208 -16.07 -12.42 -4.05
CA LEU A 208 -15.89 -13.61 -3.21
C LEU A 208 -14.44 -14.06 -3.09
N SER A 209 -13.52 -13.48 -3.87
CA SER A 209 -12.10 -13.75 -3.76
C SER A 209 -11.46 -12.85 -2.70
N HIS A 210 -10.92 -13.47 -1.65
CA HIS A 210 -10.19 -12.77 -0.60
C HIS A 210 -9.06 -11.91 -1.17
N ASP A 211 -8.26 -12.50 -2.08
CA ASP A 211 -7.10 -11.81 -2.63
C ASP A 211 -7.48 -10.61 -3.47
N VAL A 212 -8.53 -10.73 -4.28
CA VAL A 212 -8.99 -9.63 -5.15
C VAL A 212 -9.50 -8.47 -4.30
N ILE A 213 -10.27 -8.74 -3.23
CA ILE A 213 -10.72 -7.69 -2.32
C ILE A 213 -9.53 -7.02 -1.61
N ALA A 214 -8.57 -7.79 -1.11
CA ALA A 214 -7.38 -7.26 -0.45
C ALA A 214 -6.49 -6.45 -1.40
N HIS A 215 -6.36 -6.89 -2.65
CA HIS A 215 -5.63 -6.21 -3.71
C HIS A 215 -6.25 -4.83 -4.00
N GLU A 216 -7.55 -4.77 -4.32
CA GLU A 216 -8.22 -3.50 -4.64
C GLU A 216 -8.28 -2.54 -3.44
N MET A 217 -8.48 -3.09 -2.24
CA MET A 217 -8.43 -2.30 -1.01
C MET A 217 -7.04 -1.68 -0.80
N THR A 218 -5.96 -2.35 -1.23
CA THR A 218 -4.60 -1.83 -1.13
C THR A 218 -4.39 -0.62 -2.03
N HIS A 219 -4.93 -0.61 -3.26
CA HIS A 219 -4.91 0.57 -4.13
C HIS A 219 -5.57 1.79 -3.46
N ALA A 220 -6.74 1.60 -2.85
CA ALA A 220 -7.42 2.67 -2.11
C ALA A 220 -6.60 3.19 -0.92
N LEU A 221 -5.91 2.31 -0.20
CA LEU A 221 -5.04 2.68 0.92
C LEU A 221 -3.79 3.42 0.46
N LEU A 222 -3.11 2.96 -0.60
CA LEU A 222 -1.93 3.64 -1.16
C LEU A 222 -2.28 5.06 -1.64
N ASP A 223 -3.42 5.21 -2.30
CA ASP A 223 -3.95 6.50 -2.75
C ASP A 223 -4.23 7.46 -1.58
N GLY A 224 -4.72 6.91 -0.47
CA GLY A 224 -4.93 7.60 0.79
C GLY A 224 -3.66 7.98 1.54
N LEU A 225 -2.64 7.11 1.47
CA LEU A 225 -1.38 7.30 2.16
C LEU A 225 -0.51 8.36 1.53
N ARG A 226 -0.47 8.53 0.21
CA ARG A 226 0.49 9.47 -0.41
C ARG A 226 -0.15 10.27 -1.53
N SER A 227 0.21 11.56 -1.67
CA SER A 227 -0.54 12.50 -2.53
C SER A 227 -0.43 12.20 -4.02
N SER A 228 0.80 11.96 -4.46
CA SER A 228 1.20 11.90 -5.87
C SER A 228 1.87 10.56 -6.20
N PHE A 229 1.72 9.59 -5.31
CA PHE A 229 2.32 8.26 -5.42
C PHE A 229 1.63 7.40 -6.50
N ALA A 230 0.39 7.73 -6.83
CA ALA A 230 -0.37 7.18 -7.95
C ALA A 230 -0.17 7.96 -9.27
N VAL A 231 0.81 8.87 -9.37
CA VAL A 231 1.14 9.53 -10.64
C VAL A 231 2.11 8.64 -11.42
N VAL A 232 1.58 7.89 -12.39
CA VAL A 232 2.36 6.99 -13.24
C VAL A 232 3.22 7.78 -14.21
N SER A 233 4.45 8.06 -13.79
CA SER A 233 5.46 8.85 -14.52
C SER A 233 6.48 7.98 -15.27
N HIS A 234 6.56 6.69 -14.92
CA HIS A 234 7.30 5.64 -15.64
C HIS A 234 6.71 4.25 -15.27
N PRO A 235 7.16 3.16 -15.92
CA PRO A 235 6.62 1.80 -15.71
C PRO A 235 6.69 1.29 -14.26
N ASP A 236 7.82 1.47 -13.54
CA ASP A 236 7.92 0.95 -12.17
C ASP A 236 6.89 1.52 -11.19
N VAL A 237 6.29 2.70 -11.45
CA VAL A 237 5.24 3.22 -10.55
C VAL A 237 4.05 2.28 -10.60
N ALA A 238 3.54 1.94 -11.79
CA ALA A 238 2.42 1.02 -11.90
C ALA A 238 2.80 -0.39 -11.42
N ALA A 239 4.00 -0.86 -11.78
CA ALA A 239 4.49 -2.19 -11.36
C ALA A 239 4.61 -2.31 -9.83
N PHE A 240 5.04 -1.24 -9.16
CA PHE A 240 5.11 -1.18 -7.71
C PHE A 240 3.73 -1.32 -7.07
N HIS A 241 2.72 -0.57 -7.55
CA HIS A 241 1.37 -0.62 -6.97
C HIS A 241 0.74 -2.01 -7.14
N GLU A 242 0.84 -2.60 -8.33
CA GLU A 242 0.38 -3.98 -8.60
C GLU A 242 1.08 -5.01 -7.70
N SER A 243 2.41 -4.94 -7.63
CA SER A 243 3.20 -5.87 -6.80
C SER A 243 2.89 -5.70 -5.33
N PHE A 244 2.73 -4.46 -4.86
CA PHE A 244 2.45 -4.18 -3.47
C PHE A 244 1.07 -4.70 -3.06
N ALA A 245 0.05 -4.50 -3.91
CA ALA A 245 -1.30 -5.02 -3.70
C ALA A 245 -1.32 -6.57 -3.68
N ASP A 246 -0.56 -7.22 -4.57
CA ASP A 246 -0.35 -8.66 -4.54
C ASP A 246 0.30 -9.13 -3.24
N LEU A 247 1.39 -8.50 -2.81
CA LEU A 247 2.09 -8.85 -1.58
C LEU A 247 1.19 -8.73 -0.35
N VAL A 248 0.35 -7.69 -0.29
CA VAL A 248 -0.65 -7.56 0.79
C VAL A 248 -1.64 -8.72 0.75
N ALA A 249 -2.23 -9.02 -0.40
CA ALA A 249 -3.20 -10.11 -0.55
C ALA A 249 -2.61 -11.46 -0.12
N ILE A 250 -1.41 -11.78 -0.60
CA ILE A 250 -0.70 -13.04 -0.31
C ILE A 250 -0.37 -13.15 1.18
N PHE A 251 0.33 -12.15 1.76
CA PHE A 251 0.74 -12.24 3.16
C PHE A 251 -0.44 -12.23 4.12
N GLN A 252 -1.58 -11.64 3.74
CA GLN A 252 -2.80 -11.77 4.53
C GLN A 252 -3.34 -13.19 4.56
N ARG A 253 -3.22 -13.97 3.48
CA ARG A 253 -3.63 -15.37 3.44
C ARG A 253 -2.90 -16.22 4.50
N PHE A 254 -1.63 -15.88 4.78
CA PHE A 254 -0.86 -16.53 5.85
C PHE A 254 -1.41 -16.26 7.27
N SER A 255 -2.37 -15.35 7.42
CA SER A 255 -3.07 -15.12 8.69
C SER A 255 -4.17 -16.16 8.97
N TYR A 256 -4.44 -17.10 8.06
CA TYR A 256 -5.47 -18.14 8.20
C TYR A 256 -4.85 -19.52 8.50
N PRO A 257 -4.83 -19.98 9.77
CA PRO A 257 -4.06 -21.15 10.18
C PRO A 257 -4.44 -22.44 9.46
N ASP A 258 -5.72 -22.67 9.19
CA ASP A 258 -6.19 -23.90 8.57
C ASP A 258 -5.72 -24.03 7.11
N VAL A 259 -5.74 -22.92 6.36
CA VAL A 259 -5.23 -22.86 4.98
C VAL A 259 -3.73 -23.08 4.97
N VAL A 260 -3.01 -22.40 5.85
CA VAL A 260 -1.55 -22.52 5.96
C VAL A 260 -1.16 -23.94 6.36
N ARG A 261 -1.87 -24.55 7.32
CA ARG A 261 -1.63 -25.94 7.75
C ARG A 261 -1.87 -26.92 6.61
N ALA A 262 -2.98 -26.80 5.89
CA ALA A 262 -3.30 -27.66 4.75
C ALA A 262 -2.22 -27.57 3.67
N ALA A 263 -1.85 -26.34 3.27
CA ALA A 263 -0.84 -26.11 2.25
C ALA A 263 0.56 -26.61 2.67
N MET A 264 0.96 -26.36 3.92
CA MET A 264 2.25 -26.82 4.44
C MET A 264 2.30 -28.34 4.59
N SER A 265 1.17 -28.98 4.89
CA SER A 265 1.07 -30.45 4.93
C SER A 265 1.27 -31.05 3.54
N GLU A 266 0.57 -30.52 2.53
CA GLU A 266 0.66 -30.96 1.14
C GLU A 266 2.08 -30.78 0.58
N ALA A 267 2.69 -29.62 0.86
CA ALA A 267 4.04 -29.29 0.44
C ALA A 267 5.15 -29.89 1.33
N ARG A 268 4.80 -30.72 2.33
CA ARG A 268 5.74 -31.32 3.31
C ARG A 268 6.69 -30.31 3.95
N GLY A 269 6.16 -29.13 4.27
CA GLY A 269 6.91 -28.02 4.87
C GLY A 269 7.79 -27.22 3.90
N ASN A 270 7.82 -27.57 2.62
CA ASN A 270 8.52 -26.80 1.60
C ASN A 270 7.60 -25.71 1.04
N LEU A 271 7.76 -24.49 1.55
CA LEU A 271 6.95 -23.33 1.14
C LEU A 271 6.96 -23.07 -0.38
N ALA A 272 8.04 -23.39 -1.10
CA ALA A 272 8.12 -23.19 -2.55
C ALA A 272 7.15 -24.06 -3.35
N GLU A 273 6.74 -25.20 -2.78
CA GLU A 273 5.81 -26.15 -3.40
C GLU A 273 4.38 -25.98 -2.88
N ALA A 274 4.15 -25.01 -1.98
CA ALA A 274 2.85 -24.77 -1.37
C ALA A 274 1.99 -23.86 -2.26
N GLU A 275 1.48 -24.40 -3.38
CA GLU A 275 0.76 -23.61 -4.39
C GLU A 275 -0.41 -22.79 -3.81
N LEU A 276 -1.14 -23.35 -2.84
CA LEU A 276 -2.23 -22.67 -2.13
C LEU A 276 -1.78 -21.41 -1.37
N LEU A 277 -0.48 -21.22 -1.14
CA LEU A 277 0.10 -20.04 -0.50
C LEU A 277 0.90 -19.17 -1.47
N THR A 278 1.32 -19.72 -2.61
CA THR A 278 2.15 -19.01 -3.59
C THR A 278 1.37 -18.41 -4.75
N ASP A 279 0.15 -18.90 -5.00
CA ASP A 279 -0.68 -18.55 -6.15
C ASP A 279 -1.75 -17.50 -5.78
N ILE A 280 -1.95 -16.49 -6.64
CA ILE A 280 -2.97 -15.45 -6.46
C ILE A 280 -4.19 -15.73 -7.35
N ALA A 281 -5.40 -15.61 -6.77
CA ALA A 281 -6.67 -15.64 -7.50
C ALA A 281 -6.84 -16.86 -8.43
N ARG A 282 -6.59 -18.07 -7.91
CA ARG A 282 -6.64 -19.34 -8.67
C ARG A 282 -7.96 -19.59 -9.38
N GLN A 283 -9.09 -19.43 -8.68
CA GLN A 283 -10.40 -19.64 -9.31
C GLN A 283 -10.60 -18.71 -10.51
N PHE A 284 -10.22 -17.43 -10.36
CA PHE A 284 -10.35 -16.44 -11.40
C PHE A 284 -9.48 -16.78 -12.62
N GLY A 285 -8.18 -17.05 -12.41
CA GLY A 285 -7.26 -17.46 -13.47
C GLY A 285 -7.71 -18.70 -14.24
N ASN A 286 -8.23 -19.71 -13.52
CA ASN A 286 -8.80 -20.91 -14.13
C ASN A 286 -9.98 -20.59 -15.05
N THR A 287 -10.88 -19.69 -14.63
CA THR A 287 -12.11 -19.37 -15.39
C THR A 287 -11.92 -18.41 -16.57
N VAL A 288 -10.76 -17.76 -16.68
CA VAL A 288 -10.45 -16.87 -17.81
C VAL A 288 -9.51 -17.54 -18.83
N GLY A 289 -9.35 -18.87 -18.76
CA GLY A 289 -8.58 -19.64 -19.73
C GLY A 289 -7.07 -19.68 -19.51
N LEU A 290 -6.56 -19.19 -18.37
CA LEU A 290 -5.12 -19.28 -18.04
C LEU A 290 -4.70 -20.67 -17.56
N GLY A 291 -5.65 -21.55 -17.22
CA GLY A 291 -5.38 -22.91 -16.76
C GLY A 291 -4.65 -23.00 -15.41
N GLY A 292 -4.65 -21.93 -14.61
CA GLY A 292 -3.99 -21.87 -13.31
C GLY A 292 -4.25 -20.56 -12.54
N ALA A 293 -3.34 -20.22 -11.63
CA ALA A 293 -3.34 -18.95 -10.93
C ALA A 293 -3.24 -17.77 -11.89
N LEU A 294 -3.82 -16.62 -11.51
CA LEU A 294 -3.62 -15.40 -12.28
C LEU A 294 -2.15 -14.97 -12.26
N ARG A 295 -1.54 -15.02 -11.08
CA ARG A 295 -0.14 -14.70 -10.84
C ARG A 295 0.44 -15.69 -9.83
N THR A 296 1.74 -15.97 -9.96
CA THR A 296 2.49 -16.86 -9.05
C THR A 296 3.66 -16.08 -8.44
N THR A 297 3.86 -16.24 -7.13
CA THR A 297 4.93 -15.56 -6.36
C THR A 297 6.28 -16.25 -6.42
N VAL A 298 6.33 -17.44 -6.99
CA VAL A 298 7.54 -18.26 -7.14
C VAL A 298 7.93 -18.26 -8.61
N ASP A 299 9.13 -17.73 -8.88
CA ASP A 299 9.77 -17.94 -10.18
C ASP A 299 10.52 -19.27 -10.14
N LYS A 300 10.06 -20.25 -10.94
CA LYS A 300 10.69 -21.58 -11.05
C LYS A 300 11.89 -21.59 -12.02
N SER A 301 12.21 -20.46 -12.65
CA SER A 301 13.36 -20.31 -13.56
C SER A 301 14.69 -20.28 -12.81
N ASP A 302 15.74 -20.88 -13.38
CA ASP A 302 17.11 -20.78 -12.87
C ASP A 302 18.10 -20.46 -14.02
N PRO A 303 18.74 -19.27 -14.04
CA PRO A 303 18.58 -18.15 -13.09
C PRO A 303 17.17 -17.51 -13.16
N PRO A 304 16.72 -16.81 -12.08
CA PRO A 304 15.42 -16.14 -12.09
C PRO A 304 15.38 -15.03 -13.14
N ARG A 305 14.18 -14.73 -13.64
CA ARG A 305 13.99 -13.63 -14.60
C ARG A 305 14.45 -12.31 -14.00
N ARG A 306 15.14 -11.51 -14.82
CA ARG A 306 15.70 -10.22 -14.41
C ARG A 306 14.86 -9.07 -14.93
N TYR A 307 14.91 -7.94 -14.23
CA TYR A 307 14.21 -6.69 -14.56
C TYR A 307 14.44 -6.24 -16.01
N GLU A 308 15.65 -6.37 -16.53
CA GLU A 308 16.00 -5.98 -17.90
C GLU A 308 15.46 -6.94 -18.99
N GLN A 309 14.98 -8.12 -18.60
CA GLN A 309 14.54 -9.18 -19.52
C GLN A 309 13.02 -9.18 -19.75
N VAL A 310 12.26 -8.45 -18.93
CA VAL A 310 10.80 -8.37 -19.05
C VAL A 310 10.39 -7.11 -19.80
N SER A 311 9.19 -7.11 -20.36
CA SER A 311 8.66 -5.92 -21.01
C SER A 311 8.42 -4.80 -19.99
N ASN A 312 8.25 -3.57 -20.47
CA ASN A 312 7.85 -2.44 -19.62
C ASN A 312 6.36 -2.48 -19.22
N GLU A 313 5.70 -3.62 -19.41
CA GLU A 313 4.33 -3.86 -19.00
C GLU A 313 4.29 -4.04 -17.46
N PRO A 314 3.45 -3.29 -16.73
CA PRO A 314 3.49 -3.28 -15.28
C PRO A 314 3.19 -4.60 -14.59
N HIS A 315 2.39 -5.50 -15.15
CA HIS A 315 2.12 -6.81 -14.54
C HIS A 315 3.32 -7.76 -14.67
N GLU A 316 4.06 -7.68 -15.77
CA GLU A 316 5.33 -8.42 -15.90
C GLU A 316 6.38 -7.88 -14.92
N LEU A 317 6.53 -6.55 -14.85
CA LEU A 317 7.45 -5.91 -13.91
C LEU A 317 7.06 -6.13 -12.45
N SER A 318 5.76 -6.12 -12.14
CA SER A 318 5.26 -6.36 -10.79
C SER A 318 5.60 -7.76 -10.31
N THR A 319 5.54 -8.75 -11.20
CA THR A 319 5.92 -10.14 -10.93
C THR A 319 7.40 -10.23 -10.51
N ILE A 320 8.29 -9.44 -11.12
CA ILE A 320 9.71 -9.40 -10.72
C ILE A 320 9.86 -8.91 -9.28
N LEU A 321 9.17 -7.84 -8.88
CA LEU A 321 9.21 -7.35 -7.50
C LEU A 321 8.57 -8.36 -6.53
N THR A 322 7.38 -8.88 -6.84
CA THR A 322 6.64 -9.82 -5.99
C THR A 322 7.46 -11.08 -5.71
N THR A 323 8.08 -11.65 -6.75
CA THR A 323 8.94 -12.83 -6.61
C THR A 323 10.23 -12.54 -5.85
N ALA A 324 10.78 -11.31 -5.95
CA ALA A 324 11.93 -10.89 -5.15
C ALA A 324 11.61 -10.91 -3.65
N VAL A 325 10.52 -10.25 -3.27
CA VAL A 325 10.08 -10.19 -1.87
C VAL A 325 9.78 -11.59 -1.33
N PHE A 326 9.09 -12.41 -2.13
CA PHE A 326 8.71 -13.76 -1.71
C PHE A 326 9.92 -14.70 -1.59
N GLU A 327 10.96 -14.53 -2.41
CA GLU A 327 12.22 -15.27 -2.26
C GLU A 327 12.96 -14.89 -0.96
N ALA A 328 13.00 -13.60 -0.61
CA ALA A 328 13.55 -13.16 0.67
C ALA A 328 12.78 -13.79 1.84
N PHE A 329 11.45 -13.79 1.77
CA PHE A 329 10.57 -14.45 2.75
C PHE A 329 10.87 -15.95 2.88
N GLN A 330 10.95 -16.69 1.78
CA GLN A 330 11.31 -18.11 1.78
C GLN A 330 12.68 -18.37 2.38
N THR A 331 13.66 -17.51 2.10
CA THR A 331 15.02 -17.63 2.62
C THR A 331 15.03 -17.51 4.14
N ILE A 332 14.33 -16.51 4.68
CA ILE A 332 14.20 -16.34 6.14
C ILE A 332 13.39 -17.47 6.77
N PHE A 333 12.33 -17.94 6.12
CA PHE A 333 11.57 -19.08 6.60
C PHE A 333 12.46 -20.33 6.70
N LYS A 334 13.24 -20.64 5.67
CA LYS A 334 14.20 -21.76 5.67
C LYS A 334 15.21 -21.65 6.81
N ARG A 335 15.75 -20.45 7.08
CA ARG A 335 16.68 -20.21 8.20
C ARG A 335 16.03 -20.50 9.55
N LYS A 336 14.82 -19.99 9.79
CA LYS A 336 14.06 -20.18 11.04
C LYS A 336 13.55 -21.61 11.23
N ALA A 337 13.10 -22.26 10.15
CA ALA A 337 12.59 -23.62 10.15
C ALA A 337 13.68 -24.67 10.39
N LYS A 338 14.92 -24.38 9.98
CA LYS A 338 16.06 -25.32 10.05
C LYS A 338 16.25 -25.93 11.44
N GLN A 339 16.10 -25.15 12.51
CA GLN A 339 16.27 -25.65 13.88
C GLN A 339 15.20 -26.68 14.26
N TYR A 340 13.94 -26.46 13.86
CA TYR A 340 12.83 -27.35 14.16
C TYR A 340 12.92 -28.64 13.35
N VAL A 341 13.30 -28.52 12.07
CA VAL A 341 13.55 -29.69 11.22
C VAL A 341 14.69 -30.52 11.78
N ARG A 342 15.81 -29.92 12.20
CA ARG A 342 16.91 -30.64 12.84
C ARG A 342 16.48 -31.33 14.13
N LEU A 343 15.70 -30.66 14.97
CA LEU A 343 15.19 -31.24 16.21
C LEU A 343 14.33 -32.49 15.93
N ALA A 344 13.40 -32.39 14.98
CA ALA A 344 12.49 -33.48 14.63
C ALA A 344 13.16 -34.66 13.89
N THR A 345 14.36 -34.45 13.34
CA THR A 345 15.08 -35.44 12.52
C THR A 345 16.33 -36.00 13.21
N GLY A 346 16.47 -35.79 14.52
CA GLY A 346 17.64 -36.25 15.27
C GLY A 346 18.95 -35.62 14.81
N GLY A 347 18.88 -34.39 14.26
CA GLY A 347 20.03 -33.62 13.81
C GLY A 347 20.35 -33.71 12.32
N SER A 348 19.75 -34.63 11.55
CA SER A 348 20.05 -34.80 10.13
C SER A 348 19.63 -33.61 9.27
N GLY A 349 18.55 -32.91 9.67
CA GLY A 349 17.96 -31.82 8.89
C GLY A 349 17.18 -32.30 7.66
N VAL A 350 17.01 -33.62 7.49
CA VAL A 350 16.30 -34.23 6.36
C VAL A 350 15.05 -34.93 6.89
N LEU A 351 13.88 -34.49 6.42
CA LEU A 351 12.61 -35.08 6.80
C LEU A 351 12.50 -36.52 6.26
N PRO A 352 12.04 -37.49 7.07
CA PRO A 352 11.80 -38.84 6.57
C PRO A 352 10.68 -38.83 5.50
N PRO A 353 10.68 -39.82 4.59
CA PRO A 353 9.59 -39.96 3.63
C PRO A 353 8.27 -40.22 4.36
N GLY A 354 7.18 -39.65 3.84
CA GLY A 354 5.82 -39.84 4.39
C GLY A 354 5.23 -38.55 4.95
N HIS A 355 4.30 -38.71 5.90
CA HIS A 355 3.65 -37.57 6.57
C HIS A 355 4.59 -36.97 7.61
N MET A 356 4.57 -35.64 7.69
CA MET A 356 5.27 -34.90 8.72
C MET A 356 4.60 -35.14 10.10
N PRO A 357 5.37 -35.22 11.20
CA PRO A 357 4.79 -35.18 12.54
C PRO A 357 3.88 -33.97 12.72
N GLY A 358 2.69 -34.16 13.28
CA GLY A 358 1.66 -33.13 13.38
C GLY A 358 2.16 -31.90 14.15
N GLU A 359 2.92 -32.12 15.23
CA GLU A 359 3.49 -31.07 16.07
C GLU A 359 4.55 -30.25 15.32
N LEU A 360 5.38 -30.91 14.49
CA LEU A 360 6.33 -30.19 13.64
C LEU A 360 5.58 -29.33 12.62
N LEU A 361 4.53 -29.88 12.02
CA LEU A 361 3.69 -29.13 11.09
C LEU A 361 3.05 -27.92 11.77
N ASP A 362 2.52 -28.07 12.99
CA ASP A 362 1.96 -26.96 13.79
C ASP A 362 2.99 -25.86 14.07
N ILE A 363 4.22 -26.24 14.41
CA ILE A 363 5.32 -25.30 14.63
C ILE A 363 5.67 -24.56 13.34
N LEU A 364 5.84 -25.27 12.23
CA LEU A 364 6.17 -24.65 10.93
C LEU A 364 5.05 -23.74 10.43
N THR A 365 3.78 -24.14 10.59
CA THR A 365 2.60 -23.32 10.31
C THR A 365 2.61 -22.04 11.15
N SER A 366 2.85 -22.14 12.46
CA SER A 366 2.91 -20.96 13.34
C SER A 366 4.06 -20.02 12.95
N GLU A 367 5.25 -20.57 12.66
CA GLU A 367 6.43 -19.79 12.30
C GLU A 367 6.24 -19.06 10.96
N VAL A 368 5.72 -19.74 9.93
CA VAL A 368 5.49 -19.12 8.61
C VAL A 368 4.41 -18.03 8.68
N SER A 369 3.34 -18.23 9.46
CA SER A 369 2.30 -17.21 9.68
C SER A 369 2.83 -15.97 10.41
N LYS A 370 3.65 -16.16 11.46
CA LYS A 370 4.30 -15.05 12.17
C LYS A 370 5.25 -14.29 11.24
N LEU A 371 6.05 -15.02 10.48
CA LEU A 371 7.01 -14.44 9.55
C LEU A 371 6.32 -13.64 8.42
N ALA A 372 5.24 -14.16 7.86
CA ALA A 372 4.46 -13.47 6.83
C ALA A 372 3.88 -12.15 7.36
N ASN A 373 3.36 -12.15 8.59
CA ASN A 373 2.88 -10.93 9.24
C ASN A 373 4.01 -9.92 9.50
N GLN A 374 5.22 -10.38 9.81
CA GLN A 374 6.40 -9.51 9.95
C GLN A 374 6.80 -8.89 8.60
N PHE A 375 6.91 -9.70 7.54
CA PHE A 375 7.20 -9.22 6.19
C PHE A 375 6.17 -8.19 5.71
N LEU A 376 4.88 -8.47 5.90
CA LEU A 376 3.81 -7.52 5.59
C LEU A 376 3.96 -6.20 6.35
N ASN A 377 4.26 -6.26 7.66
CA ASN A 377 4.47 -5.05 8.46
C ASN A 377 5.67 -4.23 7.96
N ILE A 378 6.78 -4.89 7.59
CA ILE A 378 7.96 -4.22 7.01
C ILE A 378 7.59 -3.55 5.69
N CYS A 379 6.91 -4.26 4.78
CA CYS A 379 6.44 -3.71 3.51
C CYS A 379 5.55 -2.46 3.70
N ILE A 380 4.57 -2.53 4.61
CA ILE A 380 3.67 -1.40 4.88
C ILE A 380 4.43 -0.22 5.50
N ARG A 381 5.33 -0.47 6.47
CA ARG A 381 6.15 0.59 7.09
C ARG A 381 7.10 1.24 6.08
N ALA A 382 7.62 0.47 5.13
CA ALA A 382 8.51 0.98 4.08
C ALA A 382 7.84 2.07 3.23
N ILE A 383 6.52 2.12 3.11
CA ILE A 383 5.81 3.21 2.40
C ILE A 383 6.18 4.59 2.97
N ASP A 384 6.41 4.70 4.28
CA ASP A 384 6.84 5.95 4.90
C ASP A 384 8.25 6.37 4.47
N TYR A 385 9.08 5.43 4.02
CA TYR A 385 10.44 5.66 3.54
C TYR A 385 10.56 5.66 2.01
N CYS A 386 9.42 5.62 1.30
CA CYS A 386 9.39 5.79 -0.14
C CYS A 386 9.48 7.28 -0.53
N PRO A 387 9.97 7.60 -1.74
CA PRO A 387 9.87 8.96 -2.27
C PRO A 387 8.40 9.40 -2.46
N PRO A 388 8.12 10.72 -2.51
CA PRO A 388 6.76 11.25 -2.64
C PRO A 388 6.13 11.04 -4.02
N VAL A 389 6.97 10.81 -5.02
CA VAL A 389 6.59 10.64 -6.43
C VAL A 389 7.58 9.69 -7.11
N ASP A 390 7.19 9.16 -8.28
CA ASP A 390 8.14 8.57 -9.24
C ASP A 390 9.02 7.46 -8.64
N ILE A 391 8.41 6.57 -7.84
CA ILE A 391 9.10 5.48 -7.13
C ILE A 391 9.67 4.44 -8.09
N GLU A 392 10.96 4.13 -7.94
CA GLU A 392 11.63 3.03 -8.64
C GLU A 392 11.65 1.76 -7.78
N LEU A 393 11.65 0.56 -8.39
CA LEU A 393 11.65 -0.70 -7.63
C LEU A 393 12.86 -0.82 -6.67
N GLY A 394 14.02 -0.32 -7.10
CA GLY A 394 15.23 -0.27 -6.26
C GLY A 394 15.12 0.70 -5.08
N GLU A 395 14.30 1.75 -5.18
CA GLU A 395 14.07 2.67 -4.06
C GLU A 395 13.14 2.04 -3.01
N PHE A 396 12.24 1.15 -3.42
CA PHE A 396 11.47 0.36 -2.47
C PHE A 396 12.39 -0.57 -1.64
N LEU A 397 13.43 -1.17 -2.24
CA LEU A 397 14.44 -1.90 -1.46
C LEU A 397 15.06 -1.01 -0.38
N ARG A 398 15.53 0.19 -0.76
CA ARG A 398 16.11 1.13 0.21
C ARG A 398 15.14 1.48 1.33
N ALA A 399 13.87 1.69 0.99
CA ALA A 399 12.81 1.96 1.93
C ALA A 399 12.58 0.80 2.91
N VAL A 400 12.57 -0.45 2.41
CA VAL A 400 12.45 -1.67 3.22
C VAL A 400 13.63 -1.85 4.17
N ILE A 401 14.86 -1.76 3.66
CA ILE A 401 16.10 -1.88 4.46
C ILE A 401 16.11 -0.82 5.56
N THR A 402 15.75 0.43 5.24
CA THR A 402 15.69 1.51 6.22
C THR A 402 14.59 1.28 7.25
N ALA A 403 13.38 0.91 6.83
CA ALA A 403 12.25 0.70 7.74
C ALA A 403 12.49 -0.45 8.75
N ASP A 404 13.21 -1.49 8.33
CA ASP A 404 13.60 -2.61 9.18
C ASP A 404 14.74 -2.23 10.13
N TYR A 405 15.81 -1.61 9.61
CA TYR A 405 16.97 -1.17 10.40
C TYR A 405 16.57 -0.29 11.58
N GLU A 406 15.62 0.61 11.38
CA GLU A 406 15.14 1.53 12.40
C GLU A 406 14.42 0.87 13.59
N LEU A 407 13.95 -0.35 13.41
CA LEU A 407 13.26 -1.09 14.48
C LEU A 407 14.04 -2.31 14.95
N VAL A 408 14.96 -2.84 14.14
CA VAL A 408 15.76 -4.02 14.48
C VAL A 408 17.17 -3.85 13.91
N PRO A 409 18.01 -2.96 14.48
CA PRO A 409 19.37 -2.72 13.97
C PRO A 409 20.22 -3.99 13.91
N GLU A 410 20.05 -4.92 14.85
CA GLU A 410 20.89 -6.13 14.96
C GLU A 410 20.59 -7.22 13.92
N ASP A 411 19.39 -7.24 13.32
CA ASP A 411 18.91 -8.25 12.35
C ASP A 411 19.46 -9.69 12.55
N PRO A 412 19.06 -10.37 13.64
CA PRO A 412 19.67 -11.64 14.04
C PRO A 412 19.45 -12.79 13.04
N TRP A 413 18.53 -12.63 12.08
CA TRP A 413 18.20 -13.64 11.07
C TRP A 413 18.64 -13.26 9.65
N GLY A 414 19.24 -12.08 9.48
CA GLY A 414 19.70 -11.57 8.18
C GLY A 414 18.57 -11.31 7.19
N TYR A 415 17.45 -10.72 7.64
CA TYR A 415 16.37 -10.24 6.78
C TYR A 415 16.92 -9.35 5.69
N ARG A 416 17.71 -8.33 6.04
CA ARG A 416 18.21 -7.33 5.10
C ARG A 416 19.12 -7.97 4.06
N GLU A 417 19.98 -8.91 4.44
CA GLU A 417 20.76 -9.73 3.51
C GLU A 417 19.86 -10.47 2.51
N ALA A 418 18.81 -11.15 3.00
CA ALA A 418 17.90 -11.90 2.13
C ALA A 418 17.14 -11.00 1.15
N TRP A 419 16.73 -9.80 1.56
CA TRP A 419 16.14 -8.79 0.70
C TRP A 419 17.11 -8.32 -0.38
N ILE A 420 18.33 -7.95 0.02
CA ILE A 420 19.38 -7.47 -0.88
C ILE A 420 19.71 -8.52 -1.94
N ASP A 421 19.87 -9.77 -1.53
CA ASP A 421 20.19 -10.87 -2.43
C ASP A 421 19.07 -11.16 -3.42
N ALA A 422 17.82 -11.20 -2.97
CA ALA A 422 16.68 -11.48 -3.84
C ALA A 422 16.47 -10.40 -4.92
N PHE A 423 16.71 -9.13 -4.57
CA PHE A 423 16.66 -8.01 -5.52
C PHE A 423 17.84 -8.04 -6.48
N ARG A 424 19.06 -8.29 -5.98
CA ARG A 424 20.28 -8.42 -6.78
C ARG A 424 20.16 -9.53 -7.83
N ARG A 425 19.65 -10.70 -7.46
CA ARG A 425 19.46 -11.84 -8.38
C ARG A 425 18.53 -11.51 -9.55
N ARG A 426 17.56 -10.62 -9.34
CA ARG A 426 16.62 -10.13 -10.36
C ARG A 426 17.09 -8.86 -11.06
N GLY A 427 18.28 -8.37 -10.75
CA GLY A 427 18.80 -7.13 -11.36
C GLY A 427 18.02 -5.87 -10.99
N ILE A 428 17.35 -5.85 -9.83
CA ILE A 428 16.71 -4.64 -9.31
C ILE A 428 17.74 -3.86 -8.52
N PHE A 429 18.21 -2.73 -9.05
CA PHE A 429 19.25 -1.91 -8.44
C PHE A 429 18.74 -0.48 -8.16
N PRO A 430 18.96 0.05 -6.95
CA PRO A 430 18.67 1.45 -6.68
C PRO A 430 19.63 2.39 -7.42
N SER A 431 19.07 3.48 -7.95
CA SER A 431 19.85 4.56 -8.53
C SER A 431 20.71 5.27 -7.48
N GLY A 432 21.97 5.58 -7.81
CA GLY A 432 22.85 6.39 -6.96
C GLY A 432 23.40 5.67 -5.73
N VAL A 433 23.51 4.34 -5.80
CA VAL A 433 24.18 3.50 -4.80
C VAL A 433 25.29 2.72 -5.49
N ASP A 434 26.49 2.73 -4.92
CA ASP A 434 27.67 2.08 -5.52
C ASP A 434 27.74 0.58 -5.22
N PHE A 435 27.14 0.13 -4.10
CA PHE A 435 27.22 -1.24 -3.62
C PHE A 435 25.86 -1.75 -3.12
N MET A 436 25.55 -3.01 -3.40
CA MET A 436 24.38 -3.71 -2.82
C MET A 436 24.74 -4.23 -1.42
N ALA A 437 24.99 -3.30 -0.50
CA ALA A 437 25.28 -3.56 0.91
C ALA A 437 24.32 -2.76 1.79
N GLU A 438 24.10 -3.22 3.02
CA GLU A 438 23.13 -2.64 3.96
C GLU A 438 23.37 -1.13 4.18
N ASP A 439 24.60 -0.76 4.55
CA ASP A 439 25.01 0.62 4.83
C ASP A 439 24.86 1.56 3.62
N ALA A 440 25.09 1.03 2.42
CA ALA A 440 24.94 1.77 1.17
C ALA A 440 23.47 1.99 0.79
N LEU A 441 22.58 1.06 1.17
CA LEU A 441 21.16 1.09 0.85
C LEU A 441 20.33 1.93 1.81
N LEU A 442 20.74 2.05 3.08
CA LEU A 442 20.09 2.92 4.06
C LEU A 442 19.91 4.34 3.49
N TRP A 443 18.74 4.92 3.74
CA TRP A 443 18.56 6.35 3.49
C TRP A 443 19.51 7.14 4.39
N ARG A 444 20.17 8.14 3.81
CA ARG A 444 21.13 8.97 4.54
C ARG A 444 20.45 10.20 5.13
N PRO A 445 20.99 10.75 6.23
CA PRO A 445 20.63 12.06 6.71
C PRO A 445 20.76 13.15 5.63
N PRO A 446 20.13 14.31 5.82
CA PRO A 446 20.23 15.44 4.90
C PRO A 446 21.68 15.76 4.54
N ARG A 447 21.94 16.06 3.26
CA ARG A 447 23.29 16.32 2.74
C ARG A 447 23.96 17.55 3.37
N ILE A 448 23.14 18.47 3.88
CA ILE A 448 23.58 19.65 4.61
C ILE A 448 23.09 19.54 6.05
N PRO A 449 23.83 20.05 7.05
CA PRO A 449 23.34 20.14 8.42
C PRO A 449 22.04 20.97 8.45
N LEU A 450 20.94 20.31 8.82
CA LEU A 450 19.64 20.95 9.01
C LEU A 450 19.41 21.14 10.52
N PRO A 451 19.27 22.36 11.05
CA PRO A 451 18.92 22.58 12.46
C PRO A 451 17.56 21.96 12.80
N GLY A 452 17.33 21.59 14.06
CA GLY A 452 16.03 21.04 14.49
C GLY A 452 14.84 21.94 14.12
N ALA A 453 13.66 21.35 14.08
CA ALA A 453 12.37 22.02 13.91
C ALA A 453 11.55 21.92 15.22
N PRO A 454 11.82 22.74 16.25
CA PRO A 454 11.13 22.66 17.56
C PRO A 454 9.61 22.73 17.45
N ALA A 455 9.09 23.48 16.46
CA ALA A 455 7.65 23.57 16.23
C ALA A 455 6.97 22.23 15.84
N LEU A 456 7.78 21.22 15.49
CA LEU A 456 7.38 19.87 15.08
C LEU A 456 7.89 18.79 16.05
N ASP A 457 8.54 19.16 17.15
CA ASP A 457 8.89 18.20 18.20
C ASP A 457 7.65 17.74 18.96
N PHE A 458 7.72 16.56 19.58
CA PHE A 458 6.60 15.96 20.30
C PHE A 458 6.17 16.75 21.54
N ALA A 459 7.03 17.60 22.10
CA ALA A 459 6.68 18.44 23.24
C ALA A 459 5.71 19.58 22.85
N HIS A 460 5.73 19.98 21.58
CA HIS A 460 4.88 21.05 21.04
C HIS A 460 3.71 20.55 20.16
N LEU A 461 3.61 19.24 19.91
CA LEU A 461 2.45 18.67 19.22
C LEU A 461 1.25 18.55 20.16
N ALA A 462 0.08 18.92 19.67
CA ALA A 462 -1.18 18.67 20.37
C ALA A 462 -1.87 17.42 19.81
N PHE A 463 -2.28 16.51 20.70
CA PHE A 463 -2.94 15.25 20.36
C PHE A 463 -4.35 15.19 20.92
N HIS A 464 -5.25 14.47 20.25
CA HIS A 464 -6.63 14.33 20.73
C HIS A 464 -6.77 13.30 21.87
N ARG A 465 -6.30 12.08 21.63
CA ARG A 465 -6.35 10.94 22.57
C ARG A 465 -5.07 10.12 22.58
N SER A 466 -4.44 9.99 21.42
CA SER A 466 -3.23 9.23 21.20
C SER A 466 -2.31 10.04 20.28
N PRO A 467 -0.98 9.86 20.37
CA PRO A 467 -0.02 10.44 19.43
C PRO A 467 -0.33 10.16 17.96
N ALA A 468 -1.07 9.09 17.67
CA ALA A 468 -1.57 8.74 16.34
C ALA A 468 -2.58 9.76 15.76
N GLN A 469 -3.12 10.68 16.57
CA GLN A 469 -4.20 11.59 16.21
C GLN A 469 -3.85 13.05 16.55
N PRO A 470 -3.78 13.97 15.56
CA PRO A 470 -3.68 15.39 15.86
C PRO A 470 -4.91 15.85 16.65
N ALA A 471 -4.72 16.83 17.53
CA ALA A 471 -5.80 17.37 18.38
C ALA A 471 -7.02 17.79 17.56
N ASP A 472 -6.79 18.56 16.49
CA ASP A 472 -7.82 19.00 15.57
C ASP A 472 -7.23 19.38 14.19
N ARG A 473 -8.08 19.90 13.30
CA ARG A 473 -7.67 20.40 11.98
C ARG A 473 -6.76 21.64 12.06
N LYS A 474 -6.90 22.47 13.10
CA LYS A 474 -6.08 23.68 13.28
C LYS A 474 -4.64 23.30 13.63
N GLU A 475 -4.46 22.31 14.49
CA GLU A 475 -3.17 21.75 14.87
C GLU A 475 -2.47 21.10 13.67
N LEU A 476 -3.19 20.28 12.89
CA LEU A 476 -2.61 19.69 11.69
C LEU A 476 -2.17 20.77 10.67
N ARG A 477 -2.96 21.84 10.52
CA ARG A 477 -2.60 22.99 9.69
C ARG A 477 -1.39 23.75 10.24
N ARG A 478 -1.27 23.91 11.57
CA ARG A 478 -0.11 24.52 12.25
C ARG A 478 1.17 23.75 11.91
N GLN A 479 1.15 22.43 12.10
CA GLN A 479 2.27 21.55 11.76
C GLN A 479 2.67 21.68 10.29
N ALA A 480 1.69 21.67 9.39
CA ALA A 480 1.94 21.82 7.96
C ALA A 480 2.56 23.17 7.60
N CYS A 481 2.12 24.25 8.24
CA CYS A 481 2.69 25.58 8.04
C CYS A 481 4.10 25.69 8.62
N ALA A 482 4.36 25.10 9.79
CA ALA A 482 5.71 25.04 10.37
C ALA A 482 6.69 24.35 9.43
N LEU A 483 6.28 23.21 8.85
CA LEU A 483 7.08 22.50 7.85
C LEU A 483 7.28 23.32 6.57
N GLY A 484 6.21 23.91 6.03
CA GLY A 484 6.28 24.71 4.80
C GLY A 484 7.23 25.89 4.95
N TRP A 485 7.16 26.58 6.08
CA TRP A 485 8.09 27.65 6.43
C TRP A 485 9.52 27.11 6.58
N TYR A 486 9.70 26.00 7.30
CA TYR A 486 11.02 25.39 7.52
C TYR A 486 11.72 25.07 6.18
N VAL A 487 11.00 24.43 5.26
CA VAL A 487 11.53 24.04 3.93
C VAL A 487 11.89 25.25 3.08
N THR A 488 11.15 26.36 3.22
CA THR A 488 11.30 27.55 2.38
C THR A 488 12.11 28.69 3.00
N ARG A 489 12.64 28.51 4.23
CA ARG A 489 13.35 29.55 4.98
C ARG A 489 14.63 30.08 4.33
N SER A 490 15.23 29.31 3.41
CA SER A 490 16.47 29.68 2.70
C SER A 490 16.59 28.87 1.40
N PRO A 491 17.28 29.38 0.37
CA PRO A 491 17.52 28.65 -0.87
C PRO A 491 18.24 27.30 -0.67
N GLU A 492 19.18 27.22 0.27
CA GLU A 492 19.94 26.00 0.58
C GLU A 492 19.03 24.93 1.20
N CYS A 493 18.15 25.35 2.12
CA CYS A 493 17.13 24.47 2.70
C CYS A 493 16.21 23.95 1.60
N LEU A 494 15.66 24.85 0.76
CA LEU A 494 14.78 24.49 -0.34
C LEU A 494 15.40 23.44 -1.28
N ALA A 495 16.68 23.64 -1.65
CA ALA A 495 17.43 22.69 -2.48
C ALA A 495 17.66 21.34 -1.78
N ALA A 496 17.88 21.33 -0.46
CA ALA A 496 18.05 20.08 0.31
C ALA A 496 16.79 19.19 0.28
N PHE A 497 15.61 19.78 0.12
CA PHE A 497 14.34 19.07 -0.06
C PHE A 497 14.02 18.72 -1.53
N GLY A 498 14.95 18.99 -2.45
CA GLY A 498 14.83 18.71 -3.89
C GLY A 498 13.91 19.64 -4.66
N LEU A 499 13.70 20.84 -4.13
CA LEU A 499 12.80 21.86 -4.64
C LEU A 499 13.60 23.04 -5.21
N VAL A 500 12.96 23.83 -6.07
CA VAL A 500 13.59 25.01 -6.68
C VAL A 500 12.74 26.25 -6.48
N SER A 501 13.39 27.41 -6.36
CA SER A 501 12.68 28.69 -6.30
C SER A 501 12.01 29.01 -7.64
N SER A 502 10.80 29.56 -7.61
CA SER A 502 10.13 30.09 -8.81
C SER A 502 10.91 31.24 -9.47
N GLN A 503 11.82 31.87 -8.72
CA GLN A 503 12.71 32.93 -9.20
C GLN A 503 14.04 32.39 -9.77
N ASN A 504 14.25 31.07 -9.80
CA ASN A 504 15.49 30.48 -10.30
C ASN A 504 15.62 30.69 -11.83
N PRO A 505 16.65 31.42 -12.31
CA PRO A 505 16.85 31.68 -13.75
C PRO A 505 17.02 30.40 -14.58
N ALA A 506 17.60 29.33 -14.01
CA ALA A 506 17.79 28.07 -14.70
C ALA A 506 16.48 27.34 -15.04
N VAL A 507 15.38 27.79 -14.44
CA VAL A 507 14.04 27.23 -14.63
C VAL A 507 13.03 28.29 -15.11
N SER A 508 13.45 29.56 -15.30
CA SER A 508 12.52 30.67 -15.54
C SER A 508 11.74 30.61 -16.86
N SER A 509 12.20 29.82 -17.83
CA SER A 509 11.46 29.55 -19.08
C SER A 509 10.33 28.53 -18.91
N GLN A 510 10.20 27.91 -17.73
CA GLN A 510 9.26 26.85 -17.40
C GLN A 510 8.49 27.23 -16.13
N GLN A 511 7.16 27.12 -16.16
CA GLN A 511 6.34 27.50 -15.00
C GLN A 511 6.55 26.49 -13.87
N VAL A 512 7.15 26.94 -12.76
CA VAL A 512 7.31 26.18 -11.51
C VAL A 512 6.35 26.74 -10.47
N THR A 513 5.60 25.87 -9.79
CA THR A 513 4.74 26.26 -8.68
C THR A 513 5.55 26.50 -7.42
N ILE A 514 5.02 27.23 -6.44
CA ILE A 514 5.57 27.19 -5.08
C ILE A 514 5.45 25.76 -4.50
N PRO A 515 6.34 25.37 -3.58
CA PRO A 515 6.21 24.13 -2.81
C PRO A 515 4.85 23.98 -2.14
N GLU A 516 4.34 22.75 -2.13
CA GLU A 516 3.10 22.39 -1.47
C GLU A 516 3.35 21.31 -0.41
N VAL A 517 2.95 21.60 0.84
CA VAL A 517 2.95 20.60 1.91
C VAL A 517 1.72 19.73 1.75
N GLN A 518 1.94 18.45 1.43
CA GLN A 518 0.90 17.50 1.06
C GLN A 518 0.32 16.77 2.27
N SER A 519 1.16 16.45 3.23
CA SER A 519 0.78 15.73 4.44
C SER A 519 1.81 15.91 5.56
N ILE A 520 1.37 15.76 6.79
CA ILE A 520 2.20 15.60 7.99
C ILE A 520 1.44 14.67 8.94
N ARG A 521 2.07 13.58 9.36
CA ARG A 521 1.38 12.50 10.08
C ARG A 521 2.30 11.87 11.11
N SER A 522 1.80 11.71 12.33
CA SER A 522 2.48 10.91 13.35
C SER A 522 2.49 9.44 12.97
N ALA A 523 3.63 8.78 13.12
CA ALA A 523 3.79 7.35 13.06
C ALA A 523 4.16 6.83 14.45
N GLN A 524 3.56 5.70 14.85
CA GLN A 524 3.90 4.99 16.08
C GLN A 524 4.27 3.56 15.73
N ARG A 525 5.51 3.18 15.96
CA ARG A 525 6.00 1.85 15.56
C ARG A 525 6.45 1.07 16.77
N ILE A 526 5.98 -0.16 16.83
CA ILE A 526 6.34 -1.11 17.89
C ILE A 526 7.33 -2.10 17.28
N GLY A 527 8.54 -2.13 17.84
CA GLY A 527 9.57 -3.12 17.54
C GLY A 527 9.26 -4.47 18.19
N PRO A 528 9.93 -5.55 17.76
CA PRO A 528 9.68 -6.90 18.28
C PRO A 528 9.93 -7.02 19.79
N ASP A 529 10.85 -6.24 20.35
CA ASP A 529 11.18 -6.22 21.78
C ASP A 529 10.26 -5.27 22.60
N GLY A 530 9.20 -4.74 21.97
CA GLY A 530 8.26 -3.81 22.60
C GLY A 530 8.69 -2.34 22.60
N GLN A 531 9.85 -2.01 22.02
CA GLN A 531 10.30 -0.63 21.85
C GLN A 531 9.31 0.18 21.01
N ILE A 532 9.05 1.43 21.40
CA ILE A 532 8.14 2.32 20.70
C ILE A 532 8.93 3.47 20.09
N VAL A 533 8.86 3.61 18.77
CA VAL A 533 9.44 4.72 18.01
C VAL A 533 8.32 5.63 17.54
N TYR A 534 8.54 6.93 17.75
CA TYR A 534 7.64 7.99 17.34
C TYR A 534 8.33 8.87 16.30
N ASP A 535 7.70 9.03 15.14
CA ASP A 535 8.19 9.90 14.08
C ASP A 535 7.03 10.73 13.52
N LEU A 536 7.34 11.89 12.93
CA LEU A 536 6.47 12.53 11.95
C LEU A 536 6.94 12.17 10.54
N VAL A 537 5.98 11.78 9.72
CA VAL A 537 6.16 11.50 8.29
C VAL A 537 5.43 12.58 7.52
N ALA A 538 6.18 13.37 6.76
CA ALA A 538 5.63 14.46 5.97
C ALA A 538 6.02 14.39 4.50
N GLU A 539 5.20 14.99 3.65
CA GLU A 539 5.41 15.04 2.21
C GLU A 539 5.35 16.48 1.74
N VAL A 540 6.38 16.91 1.01
CA VAL A 540 6.42 18.21 0.35
C VAL A 540 6.71 17.98 -1.12
N THR A 541 5.83 18.48 -1.98
CA THR A 541 5.96 18.32 -3.44
C THR A 541 5.96 19.66 -4.15
N GLN A 542 6.42 19.64 -5.40
CA GLN A 542 6.40 20.77 -6.29
C GLN A 542 6.12 20.29 -7.70
N ARG A 543 5.43 21.13 -8.47
CA ARG A 543 5.08 20.86 -9.87
C ARG A 543 5.82 21.84 -10.77
N ARG A 544 6.32 21.32 -11.90
CA ARG A 544 6.97 22.07 -12.97
C ARG A 544 6.33 21.72 -14.31
N LEU A 545 6.09 22.69 -15.18
CA LEU A 545 5.67 22.43 -16.55
C LEU A 545 6.90 22.29 -17.45
N ILE A 546 7.06 21.13 -18.07
CA ILE A 546 8.12 20.87 -19.04
C ILE A 546 7.58 21.13 -20.44
N SER A 547 8.30 21.94 -21.22
CA SER A 547 7.97 22.17 -22.62
C SER A 547 8.15 20.88 -23.42
N GLY A 548 7.21 20.62 -24.32
CA GLY A 548 7.23 19.46 -25.21
C GLY A 548 8.27 19.59 -26.32
N ASN A 549 8.20 18.64 -27.25
CA ASN A 549 8.91 18.70 -28.54
C ASN A 549 7.97 18.25 -29.66
N ASP A 550 8.47 18.15 -30.90
CA ASP A 550 7.65 17.77 -32.05
C ASP A 550 6.96 16.41 -31.89
N ALA A 551 7.48 15.53 -31.03
CA ALA A 551 6.95 14.18 -30.83
C ALA A 551 5.93 14.08 -29.68
N ILE A 552 6.04 14.92 -28.63
CA ILE A 552 5.09 14.92 -27.51
C ILE A 552 4.79 16.34 -27.01
N PRO A 553 3.54 16.64 -26.62
CA PRO A 553 3.19 17.92 -26.01
C PRO A 553 4.00 18.19 -24.74
N GLY A 554 3.91 19.42 -24.22
CA GLY A 554 4.42 19.70 -22.87
C GLY A 554 3.73 18.84 -21.82
N TYR A 555 4.27 18.73 -20.62
CA TYR A 555 3.67 17.90 -19.58
C TYR A 555 4.02 18.40 -18.17
N GLU A 556 3.20 17.98 -17.21
CA GLU A 556 3.47 18.21 -15.79
C GLU A 556 4.56 17.27 -15.27
N PHE A 557 5.56 17.83 -14.60
CA PHE A 557 6.64 17.10 -13.96
C PHE A 557 6.61 17.34 -12.46
N TYR A 558 6.76 16.27 -11.68
CA TYR A 558 6.62 16.31 -10.22
C TYR A 558 7.94 15.95 -9.53
N GLY A 559 8.20 16.64 -8.43
CA GLY A 559 9.34 16.43 -7.56
C GLY A 559 8.97 16.75 -6.12
N GLY A 560 9.91 16.53 -5.21
CA GLY A 560 9.65 16.74 -3.79
C GLY A 560 10.50 15.88 -2.89
N SER A 561 10.12 15.84 -1.62
CA SER A 561 10.69 14.93 -0.65
C SER A 561 9.67 14.36 0.33
N THR A 562 9.98 13.15 0.79
CA THR A 562 9.44 12.59 2.02
C THR A 562 10.39 12.97 3.15
N VAL A 563 9.85 13.49 4.24
CA VAL A 563 10.61 13.98 5.39
C VAL A 563 10.25 13.14 6.61
N ILE A 564 11.25 12.60 7.27
CA ILE A 564 11.11 11.88 8.55
C ILE A 564 11.73 12.74 9.64
N ILE A 565 10.91 13.07 10.64
CA ILE A 565 11.28 13.92 11.77
C ILE A 565 11.08 13.08 13.04
N ASP A 566 12.08 13.03 13.93
CA ASP A 566 11.94 12.30 15.20
C ASP A 566 11.15 13.09 16.25
N ALA A 567 11.03 12.49 17.44
CA ALA A 567 10.33 13.05 18.58
C ALA A 567 10.94 14.37 19.08
N GLU A 568 12.24 14.61 18.84
CA GLU A 568 12.96 15.82 19.21
C GLU A 568 12.88 16.92 18.14
N GLY A 569 12.16 16.68 17.04
CA GLY A 569 12.02 17.62 15.94
C GLY A 569 13.23 17.65 14.99
N MET A 570 14.15 16.69 15.08
CA MET A 570 15.30 16.59 14.20
C MET A 570 14.92 15.86 12.90
N ILE A 571 15.38 16.40 11.78
CA ILE A 571 15.13 15.79 10.46
C ILE A 571 16.14 14.68 10.25
N ARG A 572 15.66 13.44 10.35
CA ARG A 572 16.48 12.24 10.19
C ARG A 572 16.70 11.86 8.74
N TYR A 573 15.65 11.96 7.91
CA TYR A 573 15.73 11.66 6.48
C TYR A 573 15.01 12.70 5.65
N VAL A 574 15.61 13.00 4.49
CA VAL A 574 14.97 13.73 3.41
C VAL A 574 15.15 12.90 2.14
N ILE A 575 14.10 12.16 1.77
CA ILE A 575 14.11 11.23 0.65
C ILE A 575 13.65 11.99 -0.58
N VAL A 576 14.61 12.37 -1.43
CA VAL A 576 14.43 13.39 -2.46
C VAL A 576 14.16 12.81 -3.85
N LYS A 577 13.21 13.43 -4.55
CA LYS A 577 13.03 13.38 -6.00
C LYS A 577 13.17 14.79 -6.58
N ASN A 578 14.40 15.15 -6.97
CA ASN A 578 14.73 16.49 -7.46
C ASN A 578 13.83 16.90 -8.64
N ILE A 579 13.20 18.07 -8.52
CA ILE A 579 12.30 18.66 -9.54
C ILE A 579 13.02 19.10 -10.82
N ASP A 580 14.34 19.23 -10.77
CA ASP A 580 15.20 19.64 -11.89
C ASP A 580 16.05 18.48 -12.46
N SER A 581 15.78 17.24 -12.04
CA SER A 581 16.52 16.08 -12.53
C SER A 581 16.32 15.82 -14.03
N ILE A 582 17.36 16.10 -14.82
CA ILE A 582 17.40 15.84 -16.26
C ILE A 582 17.19 14.36 -16.58
N ARG A 583 17.77 13.45 -15.78
CA ARG A 583 17.61 12.00 -15.97
C ARG A 583 16.15 11.57 -15.85
N ARG A 584 15.44 12.05 -14.82
CA ARG A 584 14.03 11.74 -14.59
C ARG A 584 13.14 12.33 -15.69
N GLN A 585 13.41 13.57 -16.10
CA GLN A 585 12.70 14.20 -17.22
C GLN A 585 12.85 13.39 -18.51
N LYS A 586 14.07 12.97 -18.87
CA LYS A 586 14.30 12.11 -20.05
C LYS A 586 13.56 10.77 -19.96
N ARG A 587 13.56 10.13 -18.78
CA ARG A 587 12.84 8.87 -18.56
C ARG A 587 11.32 9.05 -18.74
N GLN A 588 10.73 10.07 -18.12
CA GLN A 588 9.31 10.36 -18.27
C GLN A 588 8.97 10.71 -19.73
N MET A 589 9.83 11.47 -20.41
CA MET A 589 9.69 11.75 -21.86
C MET A 589 9.59 10.47 -22.69
N ASN A 590 10.48 9.51 -22.43
CA ASN A 590 10.49 8.24 -23.14
C ASN A 590 9.25 7.41 -22.81
N PHE A 591 8.82 7.41 -21.55
CA PHE A 591 7.60 6.71 -21.14
C PHE A 591 6.36 7.29 -21.83
N LEU A 592 6.22 8.62 -21.87
CA LEU A 592 5.10 9.30 -22.54
C LEU A 592 5.05 9.06 -24.06
N ARG A 593 6.14 8.59 -24.68
CA ARG A 593 6.15 8.19 -26.10
C ARG A 593 5.64 6.77 -26.33
N THR A 594 5.54 5.96 -25.28
CA THR A 594 5.01 4.60 -25.39
C THR A 594 3.49 4.64 -25.46
N GLU A 595 2.90 3.70 -26.18
CA GLU A 595 1.44 3.56 -26.25
C GLU A 595 0.82 3.41 -24.85
N TYR A 596 1.50 2.67 -23.98
CA TYR A 596 1.09 2.44 -22.60
C TYR A 596 1.15 3.74 -21.76
N GLY A 597 2.25 4.49 -21.83
CA GLY A 597 2.42 5.72 -21.06
C GLY A 597 1.38 6.79 -21.41
N CYS A 598 0.96 6.87 -22.68
CA CYS A 598 -0.13 7.75 -23.10
C CYS A 598 -1.47 7.47 -22.39
N ARG A 599 -1.72 6.25 -21.87
CA ARG A 599 -2.98 5.90 -21.21
C ARG A 599 -3.14 6.58 -19.84
N PHE A 600 -2.03 6.90 -19.17
CA PHE A 600 -2.00 7.53 -17.84
C PHE A 600 -1.97 9.06 -17.87
N TRP A 601 -1.95 9.65 -19.05
CA TRP A 601 -1.83 11.09 -19.23
C TRP A 601 -2.90 11.58 -20.17
N GLU A 602 -3.47 12.74 -19.88
CA GLU A 602 -4.55 13.33 -20.67
C GLU A 602 -4.28 14.80 -20.94
N ALA A 603 -5.03 15.37 -21.89
CA ALA A 603 -4.94 16.80 -22.20
C ALA A 603 -5.32 17.64 -20.97
N GLY A 604 -4.41 18.54 -20.57
CA GLY A 604 -4.59 19.48 -19.48
C GLY A 604 -4.76 20.90 -20.02
N LYS A 605 -3.83 21.80 -19.66
CA LYS A 605 -3.76 23.13 -20.26
C LYS A 605 -3.47 23.02 -21.76
N PRO A 606 -3.87 23.99 -22.60
CA PRO A 606 -3.57 23.95 -24.03
C PRO A 606 -2.07 23.69 -24.31
N GLY A 607 -1.78 22.60 -25.03
CA GLY A 607 -0.41 22.18 -25.35
C GLY A 607 0.32 21.40 -24.25
N PHE A 608 -0.33 21.08 -23.13
CA PHE A 608 0.27 20.35 -22.00
C PHE A 608 -0.57 19.14 -21.55
N LEU A 609 0.10 18.03 -21.26
CA LEU A 609 -0.44 16.84 -20.64
C LEU A 609 -0.40 16.95 -19.11
N LYS A 610 -1.43 16.38 -18.46
CA LYS A 610 -1.49 16.20 -17.01
C LYS A 610 -1.74 14.72 -16.69
N PRO A 611 -1.39 14.25 -15.48
CA PRO A 611 -1.72 12.89 -15.06
C PRO A 611 -3.24 12.66 -15.10
N ARG A 612 -3.66 11.51 -15.62
CA ARG A 612 -5.04 11.04 -15.53
C ARG A 612 -5.27 10.47 -14.13
N LEU A 613 -5.99 11.20 -13.31
CA LEU A 613 -6.38 10.76 -11.97
C LEU A 613 -7.40 9.61 -12.09
N GLY A 614 -7.18 8.50 -11.38
CA GLY A 614 -8.10 7.36 -11.34
C GLY A 614 -7.87 6.25 -12.37
N PHE A 615 -6.78 6.29 -13.15
CA PHE A 615 -6.52 5.27 -14.17
C PHE A 615 -5.97 3.92 -13.65
N PHE A 616 -5.73 3.78 -12.34
CA PHE A 616 -5.39 2.50 -11.69
C PHE A 616 -6.57 1.50 -11.67
N GLY A 617 -7.56 1.63 -12.55
CA GLY A 617 -8.76 0.78 -12.57
C GLY A 617 -9.48 0.67 -13.90
N HIS A 618 -9.36 1.67 -14.78
CA HIS A 618 -9.86 1.59 -16.15
C HIS A 618 -8.74 1.25 -17.13
N GLY A 619 -8.58 -0.03 -17.46
CA GLY A 619 -7.75 -0.50 -18.58
C GLY A 619 -6.25 -0.65 -18.31
N SER A 620 -5.78 -0.52 -17.06
CA SER A 620 -4.36 -0.76 -16.72
C SER A 620 -4.11 -1.64 -15.51
N ALA A 621 -5.04 -1.66 -14.54
CA ALA A 621 -5.12 -2.65 -13.46
C ALA A 621 -6.27 -3.64 -13.72
N ALA A 622 -6.47 -4.00 -14.99
CA ALA A 622 -7.31 -5.14 -15.27
C ALA A 622 -6.55 -6.37 -14.78
N ILE A 623 -7.16 -7.10 -13.85
CA ILE A 623 -6.69 -8.41 -13.39
C ILE A 623 -6.53 -9.37 -14.61
N VAL A 624 -7.08 -9.02 -15.78
CA VAL A 624 -6.88 -9.73 -17.05
C VAL A 624 -6.28 -8.79 -18.10
N ALA A 625 -5.24 -9.25 -18.79
CA ALA A 625 -4.76 -8.64 -20.02
C ALA A 625 -5.90 -8.53 -21.05
N GLU A 626 -6.08 -7.36 -21.67
CA GLU A 626 -6.97 -7.18 -22.81
C GLU A 626 -6.52 -8.11 -23.95
N GLY A 627 -7.12 -9.31 -24.01
CA GLY A 627 -7.17 -10.09 -25.24
C GLY A 627 -7.96 -9.27 -26.25
N SER A 628 -7.29 -8.88 -27.34
CA SER A 628 -7.92 -8.19 -28.47
C SER A 628 -9.13 -8.97 -29.00
N PRO A 629 -10.13 -8.29 -29.60
CA PRO A 629 -11.43 -8.88 -29.98
C PRO A 629 -11.33 -10.05 -30.96
#